data_AF-A0A9Q1F713-F1
#
_entry.id   AF-A0A9Q1F713-F1
#
_cell.length_a   1.000
_cell.length_b   1.000
_cell.length_c   1.000
_cell.angle_alpha   90.00
_cell.angle_beta   90.00
_cell.angle_gamma   90.00
#
_symmetry.space_group_name_H-M   'P 1'
#
loop_
_entity.id
_entity.type
_entity.pdbx_description
1 polymer ?
#
loop_
_entity_poly.entity_id
_entity_poly.type
_entity_poly.pdbx_seq_one_letter_code
_entity_poly.pdbx_strand_id
1 'polypeptide(L)'
;MCRPTEWTRPDTSQPLSRCLVEDPMDQKWASISSALYKAAAQTIGYRSRKHQDWFNDNSDTISNSLDNMHKAHRATLNDPSASTTRQQWQAARREVQKTMRALQNEQGT
;
A
#
# COMPACT_ATOMS: atom_id res chain seq x y z
N MET A 1 -24.04 18.89 26.58
CA MET A 1 -23.38 17.93 25.68
C MET A 1 -22.16 18.61 25.09
N CYS A 2 -20.96 18.33 25.61
CA CYS A 2 -19.73 18.93 25.10
C CYS A 2 -19.22 18.08 23.93
N ARG A 3 -19.12 18.69 22.74
CA ARG A 3 -18.35 18.14 21.62
C ARG A 3 -16.90 18.60 21.80
N PRO A 4 -15.92 17.70 21.88
CA PRO A 4 -14.53 18.09 21.70
C PRO A 4 -14.32 18.35 20.20
N THR A 5 -14.23 19.63 19.86
CA THR A 5 -13.65 20.06 18.59
C THR A 5 -12.15 20.12 18.77
N GLU A 6 -11.43 19.71 17.73
CA GLU A 6 -10.05 20.08 17.41
C GLU A 6 -8.94 19.10 17.84
N TRP A 7 -8.38 18.42 16.82
CA TRP A 7 -7.05 17.81 16.87
C TRP A 7 -6.00 18.90 16.65
N THR A 8 -5.73 19.70 17.68
CA THR A 8 -4.61 20.64 17.64
C THR A 8 -3.31 19.86 17.72
N ARG A 9 -2.40 20.09 16.76
CA ARG A 9 -1.04 19.53 16.80
C ARG A 9 -0.35 20.03 18.08
N PRO A 10 0.36 19.17 18.84
CA PRO A 10 1.12 19.63 19.98
C PRO A 10 2.24 20.56 19.54
N ASP A 11 2.34 21.69 20.24
CA ASP A 11 3.37 22.72 20.07
C ASP A 11 4.75 22.08 20.20
N THR A 12 5.54 22.18 19.13
CA THR A 12 6.86 21.54 18.99
C THR A 12 7.99 22.37 19.61
N SER A 13 7.67 23.39 20.40
CA SER A 13 8.65 24.31 20.98
C SER A 13 9.17 23.90 22.36
N GLN A 14 8.82 22.72 22.87
CA GLN A 14 9.46 22.16 24.06
C GLN A 14 10.68 21.32 23.68
N PRO A 15 11.87 21.57 24.26
CA PRO A 15 13.03 20.74 23.98
C PRO A 15 12.73 19.30 24.45
N LEU A 16 12.87 18.33 23.54
CA LEU A 16 12.87 16.89 23.80
C LEU A 16 14.11 16.50 24.62
N SER A 17 14.25 17.09 25.80
CA SER A 17 15.40 16.94 26.66
C SER A 17 15.07 15.97 27.79
N ARG A 18 15.66 14.78 27.67
CA ARG A 18 16.04 13.88 28.77
C ARG A 18 14.83 13.25 29.49
N CYS A 19 14.53 11.98 29.28
CA CYS A 19 15.32 10.88 29.84
C CYS A 19 15.29 9.64 28.92
N LEU A 20 16.47 9.24 28.42
CA LEU A 20 16.71 7.88 27.96
C LEU A 20 17.00 6.99 29.18
N VAL A 21 16.06 6.92 30.12
CA VAL A 21 16.00 5.75 30.99
C VAL A 21 15.03 4.86 30.24
N GLU A 22 15.55 3.85 29.54
CA GLU A 22 14.67 2.82 28.98
C GLU A 22 13.76 2.35 30.12
N ASP A 23 12.45 2.48 29.94
CA ASP A 23 11.50 2.07 30.96
C ASP A 23 11.80 0.59 31.27
N PRO A 24 11.94 0.19 32.55
CA PRO A 24 12.13 -1.21 32.91
C PRO A 24 11.08 -2.14 32.24
N MET A 25 9.90 -1.61 31.91
CA MET A 25 8.88 -2.28 31.10
C MET A 25 9.29 -2.43 29.63
N ASP A 26 9.80 -1.38 29.00
CA ASP A 26 10.30 -1.43 27.61
C ASP A 26 11.44 -2.45 27.49
N GLN A 27 12.32 -2.51 28.50
CA GLN A 27 13.42 -3.46 28.52
C GLN A 27 12.95 -4.92 28.64
N LYS A 28 11.93 -5.17 29.47
CA LYS A 28 11.28 -6.48 29.58
C LYS A 28 10.59 -6.87 28.28
N TRP A 29 9.87 -5.93 27.66
CA TRP A 29 9.18 -6.15 26.40
C TRP A 29 10.16 -6.44 25.25
N ALA A 30 11.26 -5.69 25.19
CA ALA A 30 12.34 -5.92 24.23
C ALA A 30 12.96 -7.31 24.40
N SER A 31 13.18 -7.74 25.65
CA SER A 31 13.70 -9.08 25.94
C SER A 31 12.77 -10.20 25.46
N ILE A 32 11.47 -10.11 25.77
CA ILE A 32 10.48 -11.12 25.36
C ILE A 32 10.36 -11.15 23.83
N SER A 33 10.23 -9.98 23.20
CA SER A 33 10.12 -9.87 21.75
C SER A 33 11.36 -10.43 21.05
N SER A 34 12.56 -10.10 21.53
CA SER A 34 13.83 -10.64 21.01
C SER A 34 13.90 -12.16 21.12
N ALA A 35 13.51 -12.73 22.27
CA ALA A 35 13.48 -14.17 22.46
C ALA A 35 12.48 -14.86 21.52
N LEU A 36 11.29 -14.29 21.34
CA LEU A 36 10.28 -14.79 20.41
C LEU A 36 10.79 -14.77 18.97
N TYR A 37 11.38 -13.66 18.52
CA TYR A 37 11.95 -13.54 17.17
C TYR A 37 13.07 -14.54 16.93
N LYS A 38 13.96 -14.75 17.91
CA LYS A 38 15.02 -15.76 17.82
C LYS A 38 14.46 -17.18 17.75
N ALA A 39 13.49 -17.51 18.60
CA ALA A 39 12.86 -18.84 18.61
C ALA A 39 12.11 -19.11 17.29
N ALA A 40 11.39 -18.10 16.77
CA ALA A 40 10.76 -18.18 15.46
C ALA A 40 11.80 -18.38 14.36
N ALA A 41 12.86 -17.56 14.32
CA ALA A 41 13.93 -17.69 13.33
C ALA A 41 14.63 -19.06 13.40
N GLN A 42 14.78 -19.66 14.58
CA GLN A 42 15.36 -20.99 14.75
C GLN A 42 14.41 -22.12 14.33
N THR A 43 13.11 -22.00 14.63
CA THR A 43 12.14 -23.07 14.41
C THR A 43 11.63 -23.09 12.97
N ILE A 44 11.22 -21.92 12.47
CA ILE A 44 10.61 -21.78 11.14
C ILE A 44 11.54 -21.10 10.13
N GLY A 45 12.75 -20.69 10.53
CA GLY A 45 13.68 -19.96 9.68
C GLY A 45 13.30 -18.49 9.51
N TYR A 46 14.16 -17.73 8.84
CA TYR A 46 13.73 -16.47 8.23
C TYR A 46 12.97 -16.81 6.94
N ARG A 47 11.66 -16.55 6.92
CA ARG A 47 10.89 -16.62 5.68
C ARG A 47 11.38 -15.53 4.75
N SER A 48 12.30 -15.85 3.85
CA SER A 48 12.53 -15.04 2.66
C SER A 48 11.22 -15.04 1.89
N ARG A 49 10.55 -13.89 1.78
CA ARG A 49 9.42 -13.75 0.85
C ARG A 49 9.98 -13.97 -0.55
N LYS A 50 9.92 -15.21 -1.06
CA LYS A 50 10.27 -15.57 -2.45
C LYS A 50 9.27 -15.04 -3.47
N HIS A 51 8.21 -14.40 -3.00
CA HIS A 51 7.36 -13.57 -3.81
C HIS A 51 7.74 -12.13 -3.46
N GLN A 52 8.62 -11.53 -4.27
CA GLN A 52 8.34 -10.14 -4.63
C GLN A 52 6.89 -10.18 -5.08
N ASP A 53 6.03 -9.44 -4.38
CA ASP A 53 4.61 -9.42 -4.70
C ASP A 53 4.54 -9.16 -6.20
N TRP A 54 3.92 -10.05 -6.99
CA TRP A 54 3.89 -9.93 -8.45
C TRP A 54 3.43 -8.52 -8.88
N PHE A 55 2.71 -7.84 -7.99
CA PHE A 55 2.37 -6.44 -8.09
C PHE A 55 3.57 -5.49 -8.17
N ASN A 56 4.61 -5.67 -7.35
CA ASN A 56 5.80 -4.83 -7.32
C ASN A 56 6.59 -4.92 -8.63
N ASP A 57 6.80 -6.14 -9.13
CA ASP A 57 7.54 -6.39 -10.37
C ASP A 57 6.77 -5.91 -11.61
N ASN A 58 5.44 -5.82 -11.52
CA ASN A 58 4.56 -5.38 -12.59
C ASN A 58 3.97 -3.98 -12.36
N SER A 59 4.49 -3.24 -11.38
CA SER A 59 3.93 -1.97 -10.93
C SER A 59 3.88 -0.92 -12.05
N ASP A 60 4.89 -0.89 -12.92
CA ASP A 60 4.94 -0.01 -14.09
C ASP A 60 3.86 -0.38 -15.12
N THR A 61 3.73 -1.68 -15.44
CA THR A 61 2.72 -2.18 -16.38
C THR A 61 1.30 -1.87 -15.89
N ILE A 62 1.07 -2.09 -14.60
CA ILE A 62 -0.20 -1.78 -13.93
C ILE A 62 -0.48 -0.27 -13.98
N SER A 63 0.49 0.56 -13.58
CA SER A 63 0.34 2.01 -13.55
C SER A 63 0.05 2.59 -14.93
N ASN A 64 0.78 2.16 -15.95
CA ASN A 64 0.57 2.58 -17.34
C ASN A 64 -0.84 2.25 -17.85
N SER A 65 -1.34 1.05 -17.56
CA SER A 65 -2.68 0.63 -17.96
C SER A 65 -3.78 1.45 -17.27
N LEU A 66 -3.60 1.75 -15.98
CA LEU A 66 -4.52 2.56 -15.19
C LEU A 66 -4.51 4.03 -15.64
N ASP A 67 -3.34 4.58 -15.96
CA ASP A 67 -3.21 5.94 -16.50
C ASP A 67 -3.97 6.11 -17.81
N ASN A 68 -3.89 5.12 -18.70
CA ASN A 68 -4.63 5.12 -19.96
C ASN A 68 -6.14 5.06 -19.73
N MET A 69 -6.61 4.19 -18.83
CA MET A 69 -8.02 4.14 -18.43
C MET A 69 -8.48 5.47 -17.83
N HIS A 70 -7.66 6.07 -16.97
CA HIS A 70 -7.98 7.32 -16.29
C HIS A 70 -8.04 8.50 -17.27
N LYS A 71 -7.12 8.58 -18.25
CA LYS A 71 -7.19 9.57 -19.35
C LYS A 71 -8.48 9.43 -20.17
N ALA A 72 -8.84 8.21 -20.55
CA ALA A 72 -10.07 7.95 -21.31
C ALA A 72 -11.34 8.28 -20.49
N HIS A 73 -11.32 8.00 -19.19
CA HIS A 73 -12.41 8.35 -18.28
C HIS A 73 -12.58 9.87 -18.18
N ARG A 74 -11.48 10.63 -18.00
CA ARG A 74 -11.52 12.09 -17.99
C ARG A 74 -12.07 12.67 -19.30
N ALA A 75 -11.67 12.12 -20.45
CA ALA A 75 -12.23 12.52 -21.74
C ALA A 75 -13.75 12.27 -21.83
N THR A 76 -14.23 11.15 -21.27
CA THR A 76 -15.66 10.84 -21.19
C THR A 76 -16.43 11.79 -20.25
N LEU A 77 -15.81 12.23 -19.14
CA LEU A 77 -16.42 13.21 -18.23
C LEU A 77 -16.49 14.60 -18.86
N ASN A 78 -15.49 14.99 -19.67
CA ASN A 78 -15.46 16.27 -20.37
C ASN A 78 -16.47 16.33 -21.52
N ASP A 79 -16.70 15.21 -22.21
CA ASP A 79 -17.75 15.10 -23.22
C ASP A 79 -18.61 13.84 -23.00
N PRO A 80 -19.65 13.94 -22.15
CA PRO A 80 -20.59 12.86 -21.91
C PRO A 80 -21.56 12.62 -23.07
N SER A 81 -21.47 13.32 -24.19
CA SER A 81 -22.34 13.09 -25.36
C SER A 81 -21.63 12.28 -26.45
N ALA A 82 -20.30 12.38 -26.53
CA ALA A 82 -19.49 11.58 -27.43
C ALA A 82 -19.60 10.07 -27.11
N SER A 83 -20.07 9.30 -28.10
CA SER A 83 -20.06 7.84 -28.04
C SER A 83 -18.64 7.28 -28.14
N THR A 84 -17.75 7.95 -28.86
CA THR A 84 -16.36 7.54 -29.09
C THR A 84 -15.53 7.53 -27.80
N THR A 85 -15.63 8.57 -26.96
CA THR A 85 -14.88 8.66 -25.69
C THR A 85 -15.32 7.56 -24.72
N ARG A 86 -16.63 7.27 -24.66
CA ARG A 86 -17.18 6.13 -23.92
C ARG A 86 -16.64 4.79 -24.41
N GLN A 87 -16.61 4.56 -25.72
CA GLN A 87 -16.07 3.32 -26.29
C GLN A 87 -14.59 3.16 -25.97
N GLN A 88 -13.80 4.24 -26.05
CA GLN A 88 -12.39 4.24 -25.67
C GLN A 88 -12.20 3.92 -24.19
N TRP A 89 -13.00 4.51 -23.30
CA TRP A 89 -12.96 4.18 -21.87
C TRP A 89 -13.33 2.73 -21.58
N GLN A 90 -14.38 2.21 -22.22
CA GLN A 90 -14.77 0.80 -22.10
C GLN A 90 -13.66 -0.14 -22.58
N ALA A 91 -12.99 0.18 -23.70
CA ALA A 91 -11.86 -0.57 -24.20
C ALA A 91 -10.68 -0.54 -23.22
N ALA A 92 -10.29 0.63 -22.72
CA ALA A 92 -9.21 0.78 -21.74
C ALA A 92 -9.51 0.02 -20.44
N ARG A 93 -10.76 0.00 -19.98
CA ARG A 93 -11.19 -0.78 -18.82
C ARG A 93 -11.06 -2.29 -19.05
N ARG A 94 -11.39 -2.79 -20.24
CA ARG A 94 -11.19 -4.20 -20.61
C ARG A 94 -9.71 -4.57 -20.64
N GLU A 95 -8.86 -3.69 -21.16
CA GLU A 95 -7.41 -3.93 -21.17
C GLU A 95 -6.84 -4.00 -19.75
N VAL A 96 -7.19 -3.07 -18.85
CA VAL A 96 -6.78 -3.16 -17.43
C VAL A 96 -7.17 -4.51 -16.83
N GLN A 97 -8.41 -4.96 -17.04
CA GLN A 97 -8.88 -6.23 -16.51
C GLN A 97 -8.13 -7.43 -17.11
N LYS A 98 -7.82 -7.38 -18.41
CA LYS A 98 -7.06 -8.41 -19.11
C LYS A 98 -5.63 -8.48 -18.57
N THR A 99 -4.95 -7.34 -18.44
CA THR A 99 -3.59 -7.25 -17.90
C THR A 99 -3.54 -7.79 -16.47
N MET A 100 -4.45 -7.37 -15.60
CA MET A 100 -4.49 -7.84 -14.20
C MET A 100 -4.66 -9.36 -14.11
N ARG A 101 -5.55 -9.94 -14.93
CA ARG A 101 -5.76 -11.39 -14.95
C ARG A 101 -4.56 -12.15 -15.53
N ALA A 102 -3.92 -11.63 -16.57
CA ALA A 102 -2.74 -12.25 -17.15
C ALA A 102 -1.61 -12.31 -16.11
N LEU A 103 -1.30 -11.17 -15.48
CA LEU A 103 -0.27 -11.07 -14.44
C LEU A 103 -0.57 -11.97 -13.24
N GLN A 104 -1.84 -12.10 -12.84
CA GLN A 104 -2.24 -13.01 -11.78
C GLN A 104 -2.10 -14.48 -12.17
N ASN A 105 -2.47 -14.84 -13.41
CA ASN A 105 -2.42 -16.22 -13.89
C ASN A 105 -0.97 -16.71 -14.10
N GLU A 106 -0.06 -15.82 -14.50
CA GLU A 106 1.38 -16.11 -14.61
C GLU A 106 2.02 -16.54 -13.28
N GLN A 107 1.38 -16.25 -12.15
CA GLN A 107 1.85 -16.61 -10.80
C GLN A 107 1.21 -17.89 -10.26
N GLY A 108 0.19 -18.42 -10.95
CA GLY A 108 -0.62 -19.57 -10.52
C GLY A 108 -0.25 -20.91 -11.18
N THR A 109 0.79 -20.95 -12.00
CA THR A 109 1.35 -22.16 -12.66
C THR A 109 2.70 -22.52 -12.06
#